data_AF-A0A157ZM22-F1
#
_entry.id   AF-A0A157ZM22-F1
#
_cell.length_a   1.000
_cell.length_b   1.000
_cell.length_c   1.000
_cell.angle_alpha   90.00
_cell.angle_beta   90.00
_cell.angle_gamma   90.00
#
_symmetry.space_group_name_H-M   'P 1'
#
loop_
_entity.id
_entity.type
_entity.pdbx_description
1 polymer ?
#
loop_
_entity_poly.entity_id
_entity_poly.type
_entity_poly.pdbx_seq_one_letter_code
_entity_poly.pdbx_strand_id
1 'polypeptide(L)'
;MLTGMVALLTLLVAAFGGWIAYQQMRINRTKLKVDRFDKRFEVYETTMDFVNDVLATQGTSGTNLDGFLQAVRKSQFLLGDDIHEYLLEIASTATSIEKFSKEINASSADAFFGVSKMRKEDALEKRDNAIDWLGEHHAYHISGMFHPYLSVEDINGLRPTILKNPLARIPLGTHMRNFRKRILGKR
;
A
#
# COMPACT_ATOMS: atom_id res chain seq x y z
N MET A 1 -1.50 -52.91 -43.18
CA MET A 1 -2.60 -51.92 -43.00
C MET A 1 -2.61 -51.27 -41.62
N LEU A 2 -2.31 -52.01 -40.54
CA LEU A 2 -2.28 -51.48 -39.17
C LEU A 2 -1.27 -50.32 -38.96
N THR A 3 -0.08 -50.38 -39.56
CA THR A 3 0.99 -49.38 -39.41
C THR A 3 0.65 -48.00 -39.99
N GLY A 4 -0.10 -47.94 -41.10
CA GLY A 4 -0.51 -46.67 -41.71
C GLY A 4 -1.53 -45.90 -40.86
N MET A 5 -2.45 -46.61 -40.19
CA MET A 5 -3.42 -46.01 -39.27
C MET A 5 -2.74 -45.45 -38.02
N VAL A 6 -1.75 -46.17 -37.48
CA VAL A 6 -0.96 -45.70 -36.33
C VAL A 6 -0.18 -44.43 -36.69
N ALA A 7 0.47 -44.38 -37.86
CA ALA A 7 1.22 -43.20 -38.28
C ALA A 7 0.34 -41.94 -38.44
N LEU A 8 -0.86 -42.09 -39.00
CA LEU A 8 -1.83 -40.98 -39.11
C LEU A 8 -2.32 -40.51 -37.73
N LEU A 9 -2.62 -41.45 -36.83
CA LEU A 9 -3.00 -41.11 -35.45
C LEU A 9 -1.88 -40.39 -34.70
N THR A 10 -0.63 -40.83 -34.85
CA THR A 10 0.53 -40.17 -34.24
C THR A 10 0.70 -38.74 -34.77
N LEU A 11 0.54 -38.52 -36.08
CA LEU A 11 0.62 -37.20 -36.68
C LEU A 11 -0.51 -36.27 -36.17
N LEU A 12 -1.74 -36.80 -36.07
CA LEU A 12 -2.88 -36.05 -35.52
C LEU A 12 -2.64 -35.69 -34.05
N VAL A 13 -2.22 -36.64 -33.22
CA VAL A 13 -1.92 -36.39 -31.80
C VAL A 13 -0.79 -35.37 -31.66
N ALA A 14 0.25 -35.44 -32.49
CA ALA A 14 1.34 -34.46 -32.49
C ALA A 14 0.84 -33.05 -32.87
N ALA A 15 -0.02 -32.94 -33.90
CA ALA A 15 -0.62 -31.68 -34.31
C ALA A 15 -1.52 -31.07 -33.22
N PHE A 16 -2.38 -31.89 -32.60
CA PHE A 16 -3.21 -31.46 -31.47
C PHE A 16 -2.37 -31.08 -30.25
N GLY A 17 -1.32 -31.84 -29.93
CA GLY A 17 -0.40 -31.52 -28.85
C GLY A 17 0.30 -30.18 -29.06
N GLY A 18 0.78 -29.91 -30.28
CA GLY A 18 1.37 -28.63 -30.65
C GLY A 18 0.37 -27.47 -30.54
N TRP A 19 -0.87 -27.67 -31.00
CA TRP A 19 -1.94 -26.68 -30.86
C TRP A 19 -2.26 -26.36 -29.41
N ILE A 20 -2.41 -27.37 -28.55
CA ILE A 20 -2.67 -27.21 -27.12
C ILE A 20 -1.51 -26.46 -26.45
N ALA A 21 -0.26 -26.84 -26.75
CA ALA A 21 0.91 -26.16 -26.20
C ALA A 21 0.97 -24.68 -26.60
N TYR A 22 0.62 -24.36 -27.85
CA TYR A 22 0.52 -22.97 -28.31
C TYR A 22 -0.55 -22.18 -27.54
N GLN A 23 -1.73 -22.79 -27.33
CA GLN A 23 -2.79 -22.17 -26.55
C GLN A 23 -2.39 -21.96 -25.09
N GLN A 24 -1.74 -22.95 -24.46
CA GLN A 24 -1.24 -22.83 -23.09
C GLN A 24 -0.21 -21.70 -22.95
N MET A 25 0.71 -21.55 -23.91
CA MET A 25 1.66 -20.44 -23.91
C MET A 25 0.94 -19.07 -23.97
N ARG A 26 -0.11 -18.95 -24.78
CA ARG A 26 -0.90 -17.70 -24.88
C ARG A 26 -1.65 -17.40 -23.59
N ILE A 27 -2.27 -18.40 -22.97
CA ILE A 27 -3.01 -18.27 -21.70
C ILE A 27 -2.06 -17.86 -20.57
N ASN A 28 -0.90 -18.50 -20.46
CA ASN A 28 0.07 -18.21 -19.40
C ASN A 28 0.57 -16.77 -19.45
N ARG A 29 0.73 -16.19 -20.65
CA ARG A 29 1.13 -14.76 -20.79
C ARG A 29 0.06 -13.81 -20.26
N THR A 30 -1.21 -14.11 -20.47
CA THR A 30 -2.31 -13.29 -19.93
C THR A 30 -2.41 -13.47 -18.42
N LYS A 31 -2.24 -14.69 -17.92
CA LYS A 31 -2.29 -15.00 -16.49
C LYS A 31 -1.25 -14.20 -15.69
N LEU A 32 -0.01 -14.12 -16.18
CA LEU A 32 1.04 -13.32 -15.53
C LEU A 32 0.67 -11.83 -15.35
N LYS A 33 -0.12 -11.27 -16.27
CA LYS A 33 -0.56 -9.87 -16.18
C LYS A 33 -1.64 -9.69 -15.12
N VAL A 34 -2.58 -10.64 -15.04
CA VAL A 34 -3.63 -10.66 -14.01
C VAL A 34 -3.00 -10.87 -12.64
N ASP A 35 -2.12 -11.87 -12.49
CA ASP A 35 -1.43 -12.16 -11.24
C ASP A 35 -0.65 -10.93 -10.72
N ARG A 36 -0.03 -10.14 -11.62
CA ARG A 36 0.65 -8.88 -11.25
C ARG A 36 -0.33 -7.82 -10.76
N PHE A 37 -1.47 -7.68 -11.43
CA PHE A 37 -2.51 -6.74 -11.03
C PHE A 37 -3.06 -7.10 -9.65
N ASP A 38 -3.42 -8.37 -9.44
CA ASP A 38 -3.95 -8.87 -8.17
C ASP A 38 -2.96 -8.59 -7.03
N LYS A 39 -1.66 -8.79 -7.25
CA LYS A 39 -0.64 -8.49 -6.24
C LYS A 39 -0.50 -7.00 -5.90
N ARG A 40 -0.72 -6.12 -6.87
CA ARG A 40 -0.72 -4.66 -6.63
C ARG A 40 -1.99 -4.22 -5.92
N PHE A 41 -3.12 -4.82 -6.28
CA PHE A 41 -4.41 -4.58 -5.63
C PHE A 41 -4.42 -5.07 -4.18
N GLU A 42 -3.81 -6.22 -3.88
CA GLU A 42 -3.62 -6.74 -2.50
C GLU A 42 -2.92 -5.70 -1.60
N VAL A 43 -1.91 -5.00 -2.11
CA VAL A 43 -1.21 -3.94 -1.35
C VAL A 43 -2.11 -2.73 -1.11
N TYR A 44 -2.90 -2.34 -2.12
CA TYR A 44 -3.87 -1.25 -1.98
C TYR A 44 -4.92 -1.55 -0.92
N GLU A 45 -5.55 -2.73 -1.01
CA GLU A 45 -6.58 -3.18 -0.08
C GLU A 45 -6.05 -3.24 1.35
N THR A 46 -4.89 -3.88 1.56
CA THR A 46 -4.24 -3.94 2.89
C THR A 46 -3.93 -2.55 3.44
N THR A 47 -3.54 -1.61 2.59
CA THR A 47 -3.26 -0.22 2.99
C THR A 47 -4.55 0.48 3.42
N MET A 48 -5.61 0.34 2.63
CA MET A 48 -6.89 0.98 2.88
C MET A 48 -7.49 0.45 4.20
N ASP A 49 -7.48 -0.87 4.38
CA ASP A 49 -7.97 -1.52 5.60
C ASP A 49 -7.18 -1.07 6.82
N PHE A 50 -5.85 -1.06 6.73
CA PHE A 50 -5.00 -0.59 7.82
C PHE A 50 -5.29 0.86 8.20
N VAL A 51 -5.42 1.76 7.23
CA VAL A 51 -5.69 3.17 7.53
C VAL A 51 -7.09 3.36 8.10
N ASN A 52 -8.10 2.67 7.56
CA ASN A 52 -9.45 2.67 8.13
C ASN A 52 -9.44 2.20 9.59
N ASP A 53 -8.74 1.12 9.90
CA ASP A 53 -8.62 0.59 11.25
C ASP A 53 -7.94 1.59 12.19
N VAL A 54 -6.86 2.24 11.73
CA VAL A 54 -6.15 3.25 12.53
C VAL A 54 -7.02 4.48 12.80
N LEU A 55 -7.77 4.95 11.80
CA LEU A 55 -8.68 6.08 11.95
C LEU A 55 -9.87 5.74 12.86
N ALA A 56 -10.42 4.52 12.74
CA ALA A 56 -11.53 4.06 13.55
C ALA A 56 -11.16 3.88 15.04
N THR A 57 -9.95 3.37 15.30
CA THR A 57 -9.46 3.10 16.67
C THR A 57 -8.66 4.27 17.27
N GLN A 58 -8.31 5.28 16.46
CA GLN A 58 -7.40 6.37 16.84
C GLN A 58 -6.06 5.84 17.40
N GLY A 59 -5.59 4.73 16.84
CA GLY A 59 -4.41 4.01 17.31
C GLY A 59 -4.07 2.80 16.45
N THR A 60 -3.09 2.02 16.87
CA THR A 60 -2.69 0.76 16.20
C THR A 60 -3.11 -0.47 17.01
N SER A 61 -3.79 -0.28 18.14
CA SER A 61 -4.18 -1.36 19.02
C SER A 61 -5.30 -2.18 18.37
N GLY A 62 -4.99 -3.43 18.03
CA GLY A 62 -5.93 -4.32 17.32
C GLY A 62 -5.90 -4.16 15.79
N THR A 63 -5.01 -3.33 15.24
CA THR A 63 -4.83 -3.21 13.78
C THR A 63 -3.78 -4.20 13.28
N ASN A 64 -3.86 -4.60 12.01
CA ASN A 64 -2.90 -5.53 11.40
C ASN A 64 -1.60 -4.83 10.94
N LEU A 65 -0.86 -4.23 11.89
CA LEU A 65 0.36 -3.49 11.60
C LEU A 65 1.44 -4.36 10.91
N ASP A 66 1.61 -5.62 11.32
CA ASP A 66 2.61 -6.50 10.69
C ASP A 66 2.23 -6.84 9.25
N GLY A 67 0.95 -7.13 8.99
CA GLY A 67 0.43 -7.33 7.63
C GLY A 67 0.65 -6.10 6.75
N PHE A 68 0.40 -4.91 7.28
CA PHE A 68 0.68 -3.65 6.58
C PHE A 68 2.18 -3.47 6.29
N LEU A 69 3.07 -3.71 7.27
CA LEU A 69 4.52 -3.61 7.05
C LEU A 69 5.04 -4.64 6.03
N GLN A 70 4.43 -5.83 5.97
CA GLN A 70 4.70 -6.79 4.89
C GLN A 70 4.28 -6.25 3.53
N ALA A 71 3.10 -5.62 3.43
CA ALA A 71 2.65 -4.97 2.20
C ALA A 71 3.58 -3.82 1.78
N VAL A 72 4.06 -3.02 2.73
CA VAL A 72 5.07 -1.97 2.48
C VAL A 72 6.36 -2.54 1.91
N ARG A 73 6.85 -3.68 2.43
CA ARG A 73 8.05 -4.33 1.87
C ARG A 73 7.82 -4.83 0.45
N LYS A 74 6.64 -5.39 0.16
CA LYS A 74 6.28 -5.88 -1.18
C LYS A 74 6.11 -4.72 -2.18
N SER A 75 5.67 -3.55 -1.73
CA SER A 75 5.36 -2.41 -2.61
C SER A 75 6.59 -1.87 -3.35
N GLN A 76 7.78 -1.93 -2.72
CA GLN A 76 9.02 -1.49 -3.36
C GLN A 76 9.26 -2.20 -4.70
N PHE A 77 8.99 -3.51 -4.76
CA PHE A 77 9.15 -4.29 -5.99
C PHE A 77 7.95 -4.18 -6.94
N LEU A 78 6.73 -4.14 -6.40
CA LEU A 78 5.49 -4.23 -7.20
C LEU A 78 5.05 -2.89 -7.80
N LEU A 79 5.32 -1.78 -7.10
CA LEU A 79 4.71 -0.46 -7.29
C LEU A 79 5.77 0.66 -7.40
N GLY A 80 7.02 0.39 -7.04
CA GLY A 80 8.14 1.33 -7.14
C GLY A 80 8.34 2.18 -5.88
N ASP A 81 9.40 3.01 -5.92
CA ASP A 81 9.89 3.73 -4.74
C ASP A 81 8.92 4.80 -4.25
N ASP A 82 8.23 5.52 -5.15
CA ASP A 82 7.29 6.60 -4.77
C ASP A 82 6.15 6.09 -3.86
N ILE A 83 5.56 4.95 -4.19
CA ILE A 83 4.50 4.35 -3.36
C ILE A 83 5.11 3.74 -2.10
N HIS A 84 6.28 3.11 -2.20
CA HIS A 84 6.94 2.54 -1.04
C HIS A 84 7.25 3.58 0.04
N GLU A 85 7.82 4.72 -0.35
CA GLU A 85 8.10 5.85 0.55
C GLU A 85 6.81 6.38 1.19
N TYR A 86 5.74 6.50 0.41
CA TYR A 86 4.45 6.93 0.92
C TYR A 86 3.83 5.94 1.93
N LEU A 87 3.91 4.64 1.68
CA LEU A 87 3.43 3.63 2.62
C LEU A 87 4.27 3.59 3.91
N LEU A 88 5.58 3.83 3.81
CA LEU A 88 6.46 4.02 4.98
C LEU A 88 6.05 5.25 5.79
N GLU A 89 5.63 6.33 5.13
CA GLU A 89 5.14 7.54 5.79
C GLU A 89 3.89 7.22 6.62
N ILE A 90 2.91 6.52 6.03
CA ILE A 90 1.72 6.03 6.74
C ILE A 90 2.10 5.18 7.96
N ALA A 91 3.03 4.23 7.81
CA ALA A 91 3.49 3.40 8.92
C ALA A 91 4.13 4.24 10.05
N SER A 92 4.95 5.23 9.68
CA SER A 92 5.62 6.12 10.65
C SER A 92 4.63 7.01 11.40
N THR A 93 3.57 7.49 10.72
CA THR A 93 2.50 8.26 11.34
C THR A 93 1.70 7.37 12.30
N ALA A 94 1.32 6.16 11.88
CA ALA A 94 0.56 5.24 12.74
C ALA A 94 1.32 4.87 14.03
N THR A 95 2.62 4.59 13.94
CA THR A 95 3.47 4.34 15.12
C THR A 95 3.60 5.58 16.02
N SER A 96 3.58 6.78 15.44
CA SER A 96 3.57 8.04 16.22
C SER A 96 2.25 8.22 16.99
N ILE A 97 1.10 7.94 16.36
CA ILE A 97 -0.21 7.93 17.01
C ILE A 97 -0.21 6.97 18.21
N GLU A 98 0.30 5.75 18.02
CA GLU A 98 0.40 4.76 19.11
C GLU A 98 1.27 5.26 20.26
N LYS A 99 2.43 5.84 19.94
CA LYS A 99 3.35 6.39 20.93
C LYS A 99 2.67 7.47 21.76
N PHE A 100 1.99 8.42 21.12
CA PHE A 100 1.28 9.49 21.84
C PHE A 100 0.10 8.95 22.65
N SER A 101 -0.64 7.97 22.13
CA SER A 101 -1.70 7.29 22.88
C SER A 101 -1.18 6.64 24.17
N LYS A 102 -0.03 5.95 24.11
CA LYS A 102 0.65 5.40 25.28
C LYS A 102 1.09 6.49 26.27
N GLU A 103 1.61 7.61 25.78
CA GLU A 103 2.03 8.75 26.61
C GLU A 103 0.84 9.43 27.33
N ILE A 104 -0.30 9.54 26.65
CA ILE A 104 -1.55 10.05 27.23
C ILE A 104 -2.04 9.14 28.36
N ASN A 105 -2.02 7.82 28.14
CA ASN A 105 -2.44 6.82 29.12
C ASN A 105 -1.49 6.74 30.32
N ALA A 106 -0.17 6.85 30.09
CA ALA A 106 0.82 6.89 31.16
C ALA A 106 0.69 8.16 32.01
N SER A 107 0.46 9.32 31.38
CA SER A 107 0.32 10.60 32.11
C SER A 107 -0.93 10.65 33.00
N SER A 108 -1.97 9.86 32.70
CA SER A 108 -3.12 9.70 33.61
C SER A 108 -2.81 8.87 34.86
N ALA A 109 -1.81 7.98 34.81
CA ALA A 109 -1.39 7.20 35.97
C ALA A 109 -0.54 8.05 36.95
N ASP A 110 0.26 8.97 36.42
CA ASP A 110 1.19 9.83 37.19
C ASP A 110 0.57 11.16 37.66
N ALA A 111 -0.76 11.25 37.80
CA ALA A 111 -1.53 12.50 37.98
C ALA A 111 -1.23 13.31 39.26
N PHE A 112 -0.22 12.93 40.05
CA PHE A 112 0.06 13.51 41.37
C PHE A 112 0.78 14.88 41.35
N PHE A 113 1.36 15.33 40.22
CA PHE A 113 2.28 16.49 40.23
C PHE A 113 2.04 17.65 39.23
N GLY A 114 0.90 17.73 38.53
CA GLY A 114 0.54 18.88 37.68
C GLY A 114 1.35 19.04 36.37
N VAL A 115 2.63 18.65 36.35
CA VAL A 115 3.46 18.46 35.13
C VAL A 115 2.82 17.45 34.17
N SER A 116 2.03 16.51 34.71
CA SER A 116 1.25 15.54 33.94
C SER A 116 0.20 16.17 33.03
N LYS A 117 -0.36 17.34 33.38
CA LYS A 117 -1.42 17.98 32.61
C LYS A 117 -0.89 18.61 31.31
N MET A 118 0.16 19.43 31.41
CA MET A 118 0.75 20.10 30.24
C MET A 118 1.37 19.11 29.25
N ARG A 119 2.02 18.06 29.76
CA ARG A 119 2.57 16.96 28.95
C ARG A 119 1.47 16.17 28.23
N LYS A 120 0.33 15.94 28.89
CA LYS A 120 -0.82 15.25 28.29
C LYS A 120 -1.48 16.09 27.20
N GLU A 121 -1.61 17.40 27.39
CA GLU A 121 -2.16 18.31 26.39
C GLU A 121 -1.30 18.35 25.12
N ASP A 122 0.03 18.44 25.24
CA ASP A 122 0.97 18.36 24.09
C ASP A 122 0.90 17.00 23.37
N ALA A 123 0.79 15.90 24.11
CA ALA A 123 0.64 14.57 23.52
C ALA A 123 -0.71 14.39 22.78
N LEU A 124 -1.80 14.96 23.31
CA LEU A 124 -3.11 14.98 22.65
C LEU A 124 -3.05 15.77 21.35
N GLU A 125 -2.49 16.98 21.38
CA GLU A 125 -2.35 17.82 20.19
C GLU A 125 -1.54 17.12 19.09
N LYS A 126 -0.42 16.47 19.45
CA LYS A 126 0.40 15.73 18.48
C LYS A 126 -0.31 14.51 17.90
N ARG A 127 -1.08 13.79 18.72
CA ARG A 127 -1.87 12.65 18.25
C ARG A 127 -2.96 13.10 17.29
N ASP A 128 -3.71 14.14 17.65
CA ASP A 128 -4.84 14.63 16.86
C ASP A 128 -4.33 15.17 15.51
N ASN A 129 -3.23 15.93 15.48
CA ASN A 129 -2.59 16.34 14.22
C ASN A 129 -2.14 15.16 13.34
N ALA A 130 -1.69 14.06 13.95
CA ALA A 130 -1.29 12.87 13.19
C ALA A 130 -2.50 12.11 12.62
N ILE A 131 -3.61 12.06 13.37
CA ILE A 131 -4.89 11.50 12.92
C ILE A 131 -5.47 12.36 11.80
N ASP A 132 -5.48 13.68 11.95
CA ASP A 132 -5.97 14.62 10.95
C ASP A 132 -5.17 14.50 9.65
N TRP A 133 -3.84 14.46 9.74
CA TRP A 133 -2.98 14.23 8.59
C TRP A 133 -3.33 12.90 7.89
N LEU A 134 -3.52 11.82 8.65
CA LEU A 134 -3.86 10.51 8.10
C LEU A 134 -5.25 10.55 7.43
N GLY A 135 -6.23 11.20 8.04
CA GLY A 135 -7.58 11.35 7.49
C GLY A 135 -7.63 12.18 6.21
N GLU A 136 -6.92 13.31 6.17
CA GLU A 136 -6.82 14.17 4.98
C GLU A 136 -6.19 13.44 3.79
N HIS A 137 -5.13 12.65 4.04
CA HIS A 137 -4.39 11.95 2.99
C HIS A 137 -5.04 10.61 2.59
N HIS A 138 -5.81 9.98 3.49
CA HIS A 138 -6.47 8.70 3.24
C HIS A 138 -7.48 8.76 2.08
N ALA A 139 -8.42 9.71 2.11
CA ALA A 139 -9.57 9.69 1.19
C ALA A 139 -9.22 10.05 -0.26
N TYR A 140 -8.30 10.99 -0.48
CA TYR A 140 -8.01 11.51 -1.82
C TYR A 140 -6.66 11.03 -2.37
N HIS A 141 -5.66 10.85 -1.52
CA HIS A 141 -4.29 10.66 -1.98
C HIS A 141 -3.95 9.19 -2.23
N ILE A 142 -4.43 8.26 -1.38
CA ILE A 142 -4.17 6.82 -1.57
C ILE A 142 -4.77 6.35 -2.90
N SER A 143 -6.05 6.61 -3.13
CA SER A 143 -6.71 6.23 -4.39
C SER A 143 -6.02 6.86 -5.61
N GLY A 144 -5.66 8.15 -5.53
CA GLY A 144 -4.97 8.86 -6.62
C GLY A 144 -3.58 8.31 -6.95
N MET A 145 -2.80 7.93 -5.93
CA MET A 145 -1.45 7.38 -6.08
C MET A 145 -1.47 5.96 -6.66
N PHE A 146 -2.45 5.16 -6.27
CA PHE A 146 -2.60 3.78 -6.75
C PHE A 146 -3.31 3.70 -8.11
N HIS A 147 -4.12 4.69 -8.49
CA HIS A 147 -4.86 4.73 -9.75
C HIS A 147 -4.03 4.35 -11.00
N PRO A 148 -2.83 4.89 -11.25
CA PRO A 148 -2.04 4.51 -12.43
C PRO A 148 -1.57 3.05 -12.42
N TYR A 149 -1.52 2.41 -11.25
CA TYR A 149 -1.10 1.02 -11.10
C TYR A 149 -2.28 0.04 -11.09
N LEU A 150 -3.49 0.56 -10.92
CA LEU A 150 -4.75 -0.18 -10.89
C LEU A 150 -5.58 0.00 -12.18
N SER A 151 -5.10 0.75 -13.18
CA SER A 151 -5.79 0.85 -14.45
C SER A 151 -5.54 -0.40 -15.33
N VAL A 152 -6.61 -0.86 -16.00
CA VAL A 152 -6.59 -1.99 -16.94
C VAL A 152 -5.66 -1.72 -18.14
N GLU A 153 -5.28 -0.46 -18.37
CA GLU A 153 -4.40 -0.03 -19.46
C GLU A 153 -2.95 -0.49 -19.27
N ASP A 154 -2.49 -0.65 -18.02
CA ASP A 154 -1.13 -1.16 -17.70
C ASP A 154 -0.98 -2.67 -18.02
N ILE A 155 -2.09 -3.36 -18.32
CA ILE A 155 -2.11 -4.75 -18.82
C ILE A 155 -1.44 -4.83 -20.21
N ASN A 156 -1.36 -3.73 -20.96
CA ASN A 156 -0.74 -3.71 -22.28
C ASN A 156 0.78 -3.44 -22.29
N GLY A 157 1.41 -3.27 -21.12
CA GLY A 157 2.88 -3.18 -21.01
C GLY A 157 3.48 -1.88 -21.52
N LEU A 158 2.66 -0.88 -21.86
CA LEU A 158 3.14 0.50 -21.84
C LEU A 158 3.29 0.85 -20.37
N ARG A 159 4.53 1.11 -19.91
CA ARG A 159 4.73 1.91 -18.70
C ARG A 159 3.76 3.09 -18.85
N PRO A 160 2.86 3.36 -17.89
CA PRO A 160 2.19 4.63 -17.89
C PRO A 160 3.32 5.66 -17.83
N THR A 161 3.63 6.26 -18.98
CA THR A 161 4.37 7.51 -19.06
C THR A 161 3.58 8.36 -18.12
N ILE A 162 4.13 8.59 -16.92
CA ILE A 162 3.47 9.26 -15.81
C ILE A 162 2.75 10.44 -16.43
N LEU A 163 1.45 10.25 -16.69
CA LEU A 163 0.60 11.31 -17.16
C LEU A 163 0.75 12.25 -16.00
N LYS A 164 1.40 13.38 -16.30
CA LYS A 164 1.78 14.44 -15.39
C LYS A 164 0.51 14.84 -14.66
N ASN A 165 0.14 14.06 -13.65
CA ASN A 165 -1.03 14.28 -12.86
C ASN A 165 -0.59 15.44 -12.00
N PRO A 166 -1.15 16.64 -12.18
CA PRO A 166 -0.77 17.79 -11.36
C PRO A 166 -1.02 17.50 -9.87
N LEU A 167 -1.85 16.50 -9.54
CA LEU A 167 -2.11 16.04 -8.17
C LEU A 167 -1.04 15.09 -7.60
N ALA A 168 -0.25 14.40 -8.45
CA ALA A 168 0.90 13.60 -8.02
C ALA A 168 2.16 14.47 -7.75
N ARG A 169 2.07 15.78 -8.03
CA ARG A 169 3.09 16.78 -7.71
C ARG A 169 2.73 17.62 -6.50
N ILE A 170 2.00 17.08 -5.51
CA ILE A 170 2.11 17.65 -4.18
C ILE A 170 3.48 17.20 -3.67
N PRO A 171 4.47 18.09 -3.52
CA PRO A 171 5.77 17.67 -3.02
C PRO A 171 5.55 17.14 -1.60
N LEU A 172 5.63 15.81 -1.43
CA LEU A 172 5.64 15.14 -0.12
C LEU A 172 6.58 15.89 0.85
N GLY A 173 7.72 16.36 0.34
CA GLY A 173 8.73 17.11 1.10
C GLY A 173 8.31 18.48 1.68
N THR A 174 7.21 19.10 1.25
CA THR A 174 6.76 20.40 1.79
C THR A 174 5.76 20.22 2.93
N HIS A 175 4.79 19.32 2.78
CA HIS A 175 3.92 18.93 3.90
C HIS A 175 4.70 18.14 4.96
N MET A 176 5.65 17.27 4.58
CA MET A 176 6.56 16.60 5.51
C MET A 176 7.42 17.56 6.31
N ARG A 177 8.03 18.58 5.71
CA ARG A 177 8.84 19.53 6.49
C ARG A 177 8.01 20.23 7.55
N ASN A 178 6.75 20.55 7.24
CA ASN A 178 5.87 21.23 8.20
C ASN A 178 5.27 20.25 9.22
N PHE A 179 4.89 19.03 8.82
CA PHE A 179 4.38 17.97 9.69
C PHE A 179 5.48 17.46 10.64
N ARG A 180 6.66 17.16 10.12
CA ARG A 180 7.83 16.76 10.93
C ARG A 180 8.28 17.89 11.86
N LYS A 181 8.23 19.15 11.42
CA LYS A 181 8.48 20.31 12.31
C LYS A 181 7.41 20.46 13.39
N ARG A 182 6.12 20.27 13.05
CA ARG A 182 4.99 20.38 13.99
C ARG A 182 4.93 19.24 15.01
N ILE A 183 5.11 18.00 14.56
CA ILE A 183 4.93 16.78 15.37
C ILE A 183 6.22 16.38 16.09
N LEU A 184 7.36 16.42 15.39
CA LEU A 184 8.65 15.91 15.91
C LEU A 184 9.56 17.02 16.47
N GLY A 185 9.16 18.29 16.37
CA GLY A 185 9.88 19.42 17.00
C GLY A 185 11.35 19.57 16.58
N LYS A 186 11.78 18.94 15.49
CA LYS A 186 13.18 19.02 15.02
C LYS A 186 13.34 20.21 14.07
N ARG A 187 14.17 21.15 14.49
CA ARG A 187 14.77 22.19 13.65
C ARG A 187 15.63 21.55 12.56
#